data_AF-A0A1S6LM81-F1
#
_entry.id   AF-A0A1S6LM81-F1
#
_cell.length_a   1.000
_cell.length_b   1.000
_cell.length_c   1.000
_cell.angle_alpha   90.00
_cell.angle_beta   90.00
_cell.angle_gamma   90.00
#
_symmetry.space_group_name_H-M   'P 1'
#
loop_
_entity.id
_entity.type
_entity.pdbx_description
1 polymer ?
#
loop_
_entity_poly.entity_id
_entity_poly.type
_entity_poly.pdbx_seq_one_letter_code
_entity_poly.pdbx_strand_id
1 'polypeptide(L)'
;MTFRQKYIYGKDPIEINAGRRTVTLTVSNTGDRAVQVGSHYHFFEVNSALSFDRQQALGMHLNIPAGTSVRIEPGGTREVELCAYAGTGRLVGFSGLLNGSLASHPAKVEAVRKAIEQGFQGAEQPPKATVVPRAKSPRKNASPKTTTGAKNAKATPGTRSAKAAPSAKNAKAAAGTRNAKAAAGAKTTTGAKSAKAKAKKKGSR
;
A
#
# COMPACT_ATOMS: atom_id res chain seq x y z
N MET A 1 19.33 34.57 30.57
CA MET A 1 18.82 33.24 30.96
C MET A 1 18.41 32.49 29.70
N THR A 2 18.82 31.24 29.53
CA THR A 2 18.56 30.48 28.30
C THR A 2 17.40 29.51 28.52
N PHE A 3 16.22 29.83 28.00
CA PHE A 3 15.06 28.93 28.05
C PHE A 3 15.31 27.71 27.15
N ARG A 4 15.64 26.56 27.75
CA ARG A 4 15.62 25.28 27.05
C ARG A 4 14.17 24.93 26.74
N GLN A 5 13.80 24.85 25.46
CA GLN A 5 12.48 24.39 25.06
C GLN A 5 12.26 22.97 25.58
N LYS A 6 11.11 22.75 26.23
CA LYS A 6 10.69 21.45 26.77
C LYS A 6 9.42 21.02 26.04
N TYR A 7 9.50 19.95 25.27
CA TYR A 7 8.33 19.30 24.73
C TYR A 7 7.60 18.52 25.84
N ILE A 8 6.27 18.50 25.77
CA ILE A 8 5.39 17.72 26.61
C ILE A 8 4.55 16.87 25.66
N TYR A 9 4.64 15.55 25.79
CA TYR A 9 3.99 14.59 24.90
C TYR A 9 2.79 13.93 25.58
N GLY A 10 1.82 13.46 24.78
CA GLY A 10 0.85 12.46 25.25
C GLY A 10 1.54 11.14 25.61
N LYS A 11 0.85 10.29 26.37
CA LYS A 11 1.35 8.95 26.72
C LYS A 11 1.01 7.88 25.69
N ASP A 12 -0.04 8.15 24.91
CA ASP A 12 -0.70 7.17 24.06
C ASP A 12 0.04 6.99 22.71
N PRO A 13 0.12 5.77 22.17
CA PRO A 13 0.77 5.51 20.89
C PRO A 13 -0.03 6.12 19.72
N ILE A 14 0.68 6.63 18.72
CA ILE A 14 0.08 7.18 17.51
C ILE A 14 -0.05 6.06 16.47
N GLU A 15 -1.29 5.70 16.09
CA GLU A 15 -1.55 4.80 14.96
C GLU A 15 -1.11 5.48 13.65
N ILE A 16 -0.31 4.78 12.83
CA ILE A 16 0.11 5.24 11.51
C ILE A 16 -0.66 4.48 10.42
N ASN A 17 -0.90 5.14 9.28
CA ASN A 17 -1.56 4.55 8.10
C ASN A 17 -2.97 3.96 8.33
N ALA A 18 -3.64 4.40 9.41
CA ALA A 18 -4.97 3.96 9.84
C ALA A 18 -6.00 3.88 8.70
N GLY A 19 -6.86 2.85 8.74
CA GLY A 19 -7.98 2.68 7.82
C GLY A 19 -7.62 2.29 6.38
N ARG A 20 -6.37 1.90 6.10
CA ARG A 20 -5.91 1.50 4.75
C ARG A 20 -5.87 -0.02 4.58
N ARG A 21 -5.91 -0.49 3.32
CA ARG A 21 -5.65 -1.91 3.00
C ARG A 21 -4.18 -2.21 3.31
N THR A 22 -3.95 -3.20 4.17
CA THR A 22 -2.64 -3.78 4.40
C THR A 22 -2.55 -5.21 3.85
N VAL A 23 -1.34 -5.72 3.68
CA VAL A 23 -1.04 -7.14 3.38
C VAL A 23 0.33 -7.49 3.94
N THR A 24 0.46 -8.67 4.53
CA THR A 24 1.73 -9.17 5.05
C THR A 24 2.34 -10.14 4.05
N LEU A 25 3.59 -9.92 3.66
CA LEU A 25 4.32 -10.74 2.70
C LEU A 25 5.66 -11.20 3.27
N THR A 26 5.99 -12.47 3.02
CA THR A 26 7.33 -13.01 3.22
C THR A 26 8.22 -12.61 2.04
N VAL A 27 9.34 -11.95 2.33
CA VAL A 27 10.29 -11.45 1.31
C VAL A 27 11.65 -12.09 1.54
N SER A 28 12.15 -12.78 0.52
CA SER A 28 13.47 -13.43 0.54
C SER A 28 14.44 -12.69 -0.38
N ASN A 29 15.66 -12.41 0.09
CA ASN A 29 16.71 -11.81 -0.73
C ASN A 29 17.63 -12.90 -1.29
N THR A 30 17.56 -13.16 -2.59
CA THR A 30 18.45 -14.16 -3.23
C THR A 30 19.75 -13.54 -3.74
N GLY A 31 19.97 -12.24 -3.53
CA GLY A 31 21.17 -11.52 -3.97
C GLY A 31 22.38 -11.75 -3.07
N ASP A 32 23.56 -11.43 -3.60
CA ASP A 32 24.86 -11.40 -2.90
C ASP A 32 24.99 -10.23 -1.91
N ARG A 33 24.09 -9.23 -2.00
CA ARG A 33 24.16 -7.95 -1.29
C ARG A 33 22.93 -7.71 -0.43
N ALA A 34 23.14 -7.05 0.71
CA ALA A 34 22.04 -6.59 1.55
C ALA A 34 21.22 -5.52 0.82
N VAL A 35 19.90 -5.59 0.93
CA VAL A 35 18.95 -4.65 0.33
C VAL A 35 18.22 -3.88 1.43
N GLN A 36 18.05 -2.57 1.24
CA GLN A 36 17.37 -1.69 2.19
C GLN A 36 16.26 -0.93 1.47
N VAL A 37 15.01 -1.10 1.92
CA VAL A 37 13.81 -0.54 1.28
C VAL A 37 13.18 0.52 2.19
N GLY A 38 13.00 1.73 1.68
CA GLY A 38 12.41 2.85 2.42
C GLY A 38 10.89 2.78 2.56
N SER A 39 10.37 3.34 3.65
CA SER A 39 8.93 3.40 4.03
C SER A 39 7.96 3.70 2.88
N HIS A 40 8.33 4.61 1.97
CA HIS A 40 7.48 5.12 0.89
C HIS A 40 7.91 4.67 -0.52
N TYR A 41 8.78 3.66 -0.63
CA TYR A 41 9.15 3.07 -1.92
C TYR A 41 8.04 2.14 -2.44
N HIS A 42 7.76 2.17 -3.75
CA HIS A 42 6.71 1.33 -4.34
C HIS A 42 7.15 -0.14 -4.31
N PHE A 43 6.53 -0.94 -3.46
CA PHE A 43 7.10 -2.24 -3.07
C PHE A 43 7.15 -3.24 -4.24
N PHE A 44 6.23 -3.13 -5.20
CA PHE A 44 6.29 -3.86 -6.47
C PHE A 44 7.61 -3.66 -7.25
N GLU A 45 8.20 -2.47 -7.19
CA GLU A 45 9.36 -2.05 -7.99
C GLU A 45 10.70 -2.18 -7.23
N VAL A 46 10.73 -2.78 -6.04
CA VAL A 46 12.00 -3.02 -5.32
C VAL A 46 12.91 -3.98 -6.09
N ASN A 47 14.21 -3.92 -5.81
CA ASN A 47 15.29 -4.75 -6.39
C ASN A 47 14.81 -6.15 -6.86
N SER A 48 15.13 -6.49 -8.11
CA SER A 48 14.72 -7.75 -8.77
C SER A 48 15.19 -9.00 -8.04
N ALA A 49 16.28 -8.93 -7.26
CA ALA A 49 16.80 -10.01 -6.41
C ALA A 49 16.00 -10.27 -5.12
N LEU A 50 14.93 -9.51 -4.86
CA LEU A 50 13.95 -9.82 -3.81
C LEU A 50 12.82 -10.67 -4.38
N SER A 51 12.63 -11.88 -3.83
CA SER A 51 11.57 -12.82 -4.19
C SER A 51 10.41 -12.73 -3.19
N PHE A 52 9.22 -12.40 -3.70
CA PHE A 52 7.95 -12.30 -2.97
C PHE A 52 6.79 -12.21 -3.97
N ASP A 53 5.53 -12.31 -3.52
CA ASP A 53 4.37 -12.07 -4.38
C ASP A 53 4.29 -10.59 -4.80
N ARG A 54 4.77 -10.29 -6.01
CA ARG A 54 4.79 -8.91 -6.52
C ARG A 54 3.38 -8.43 -6.89
N GLN A 55 2.50 -9.32 -7.33
CA GLN A 55 1.15 -8.95 -7.76
C GLN A 55 0.32 -8.39 -6.59
N GLN A 56 0.47 -8.95 -5.39
CA GLN A 56 -0.18 -8.43 -4.18
C GLN A 56 0.40 -7.09 -3.69
N ALA A 57 1.70 -6.84 -3.92
CA ALA A 57 2.41 -5.62 -3.55
C ALA A 57 2.16 -4.41 -4.48
N LEU A 58 1.45 -4.61 -5.60
CA LEU A 58 1.19 -3.56 -6.59
C LEU A 58 0.33 -2.43 -6.00
N GLY A 59 0.89 -1.21 -6.01
CA GLY A 59 0.28 -0.03 -5.41
C GLY A 59 0.44 0.08 -3.89
N MET A 60 1.44 -0.60 -3.32
CA MET A 60 1.71 -0.59 -1.88
C MET A 60 3.14 -0.15 -1.54
N HIS A 61 3.35 0.25 -0.30
CA HIS A 61 4.62 0.62 0.32
C HIS A 61 4.73 -0.04 1.71
N LEU A 62 5.88 0.04 2.39
CA LEU A 62 6.03 -0.57 3.73
C LEU A 62 5.15 0.13 4.78
N ASN A 63 4.44 -0.64 5.61
CA ASN A 63 3.68 -0.11 6.74
C ASN A 63 4.60 0.15 7.96
N ILE A 64 5.50 1.12 7.82
CA ILE A 64 6.48 1.51 8.84
C ILE A 64 6.52 3.04 8.97
N PRO A 65 7.05 3.61 10.07
CA PRO A 65 7.10 5.06 10.26
C PRO A 65 7.81 5.78 9.12
N ALA A 66 7.32 6.96 8.75
CA ALA A 66 7.87 7.75 7.64
C ALA A 66 9.38 8.03 7.85
N GLY A 67 10.15 7.96 6.75
CA GLY A 67 11.61 8.10 6.80
C GLY A 67 12.38 6.85 7.25
N THR A 68 11.73 5.86 7.88
CA THR A 68 12.38 4.59 8.23
C THR A 68 12.47 3.63 7.03
N SER A 69 13.17 2.51 7.22
CA SER A 69 13.43 1.51 6.18
C SER A 69 13.60 0.10 6.77
N VAL A 70 13.37 -0.92 5.94
CA VAL A 70 13.63 -2.34 6.26
C VAL A 70 14.89 -2.80 5.53
N ARG A 71 15.85 -3.37 6.27
CA ARG A 71 17.02 -4.06 5.72
C ARG A 71 16.79 -5.57 5.69
N ILE A 72 17.27 -6.22 4.62
CA ILE A 72 17.26 -7.67 4.40
C ILE A 72 18.68 -8.07 3.96
N GLU A 73 19.30 -9.02 4.66
CA GLU A 73 20.66 -9.51 4.39
C GLU A 73 20.70 -10.44 3.14
N PRO A 74 21.89 -10.72 2.56
CA PRO A 74 22.04 -11.77 1.53
C PRO A 74 21.52 -13.12 2.03
N GLY A 75 20.72 -13.83 1.24
CA GLY A 75 20.03 -15.07 1.64
C GLY A 75 18.98 -14.91 2.74
N GLY A 76 18.81 -13.71 3.30
CA GLY A 76 17.90 -13.42 4.40
C GLY A 76 16.44 -13.44 3.94
N THR A 77 15.57 -14.01 4.77
CA THR A 77 14.12 -13.96 4.59
C THR A 77 13.49 -13.19 5.73
N ARG A 78 12.57 -12.27 5.41
CA ARG A 78 11.92 -11.38 6.37
C ARG A 78 10.46 -11.19 6.03
N GLU A 79 9.60 -11.26 7.04
CA GLU A 79 8.20 -10.89 6.92
C GLU A 79 8.06 -9.36 7.02
N VAL A 80 7.27 -8.77 6.12
CA VAL A 80 7.00 -7.33 6.09
C VAL A 80 5.51 -7.07 5.88
N GLU A 81 4.98 -6.07 6.58
CA GLU A 81 3.64 -5.56 6.31
C GLU A 81 3.72 -4.40 5.32
N LEU A 82 2.85 -4.44 4.31
CA LEU A 82 2.68 -3.39 3.32
C LEU A 82 1.34 -2.67 3.52
N CYS A 83 1.31 -1.38 3.21
CA CYS A 83 0.14 -0.51 3.21
C CYS A 83 -0.10 0.05 1.81
N ALA A 84 -1.36 0.20 1.40
CA ALA A 84 -1.72 0.82 0.12
C ALA A 84 -1.38 2.33 0.08
N TYR A 85 -0.92 2.80 -1.09
CA TYR A 85 -0.85 4.24 -1.36
C TYR A 85 -2.24 4.88 -1.38
N ALA A 86 -2.29 6.17 -1.01
CA ALA A 86 -3.48 7.01 -1.06
C ALA A 86 -3.30 8.18 -2.05
N GLY A 87 -4.22 9.14 -2.03
CA GLY A 87 -4.22 10.27 -2.97
C GLY A 87 -4.66 9.84 -4.38
N THR A 88 -4.05 10.43 -5.42
CA THR A 88 -4.43 10.17 -6.82
C THR A 88 -3.97 8.82 -7.38
N GLY A 89 -3.24 8.02 -6.58
CA GLY A 89 -2.74 6.72 -6.98
C GLY A 89 -1.78 6.76 -8.19
N ARG A 90 -1.14 7.90 -8.48
CA ARG A 90 -0.19 8.05 -9.58
C ARG A 90 1.24 7.81 -9.07
N LEU A 91 1.93 6.83 -9.64
CA LEU A 91 3.29 6.42 -9.26
C LEU A 91 4.22 6.55 -10.47
N VAL A 92 5.34 7.26 -10.29
CA VAL A 92 6.30 7.64 -11.34
C VAL A 92 7.71 7.61 -10.76
N GLY A 93 8.71 7.17 -11.54
CA GLY A 93 10.08 6.98 -11.06
C GLY A 93 10.33 5.52 -10.71
N PHE A 94 10.80 5.24 -9.48
CA PHE A 94 11.12 3.89 -8.98
C PHE A 94 12.02 3.10 -9.95
N SER A 95 11.57 1.94 -10.48
CA SER A 95 12.26 1.20 -11.55
C SER A 95 11.59 1.39 -12.92
N GLY A 96 10.63 2.30 -13.03
CA GLY A 96 9.95 2.67 -14.27
C GLY A 96 8.93 1.66 -14.78
N LEU A 97 8.56 0.67 -13.96
CA LEU A 97 7.66 -0.42 -14.37
C LEU A 97 6.24 0.13 -14.58
N LEU A 98 5.69 0.82 -13.58
CA LEU A 98 4.31 1.32 -13.63
C LEU A 98 4.20 2.68 -14.34
N ASN A 99 4.93 3.71 -13.90
CA ASN A 99 4.94 5.07 -14.49
C ASN A 99 3.55 5.62 -14.87
N GLY A 100 2.53 5.39 -14.03
CA GLY A 100 1.13 5.52 -14.38
C GLY A 100 0.21 5.64 -13.17
N SER A 101 -1.10 5.43 -13.36
CA SER A 101 -2.10 5.45 -12.29
C SER A 101 -2.56 4.03 -11.93
N LEU A 102 -2.67 3.76 -10.64
CA LEU A 102 -3.27 2.56 -10.06
C LEU A 102 -4.78 2.42 -10.33
N ALA A 103 -5.44 3.43 -10.92
CA ALA A 103 -6.79 3.29 -11.47
C ALA A 103 -6.79 2.63 -12.87
N SER A 104 -5.71 2.76 -13.63
CA SER A 104 -5.62 2.24 -15.00
C SER A 104 -5.27 0.75 -15.02
N HIS A 105 -6.21 -0.09 -15.44
CA HIS A 105 -5.98 -1.52 -15.64
C HIS A 105 -4.83 -1.82 -16.62
N PRO A 106 -4.77 -1.26 -17.86
CA PRO A 106 -3.67 -1.56 -18.77
C PRO A 106 -2.29 -1.12 -18.24
N ALA A 107 -2.22 -0.04 -17.44
CA ALA A 107 -0.96 0.35 -16.80
C ALA A 107 -0.45 -0.71 -15.80
N LYS A 108 -1.35 -1.43 -15.10
CA LYS A 108 -0.98 -2.54 -14.22
C LYS A 108 -0.50 -3.75 -15.00
N VAL A 109 -1.18 -4.11 -16.09
CA VAL A 109 -0.80 -5.24 -16.96
C VAL A 109 0.59 -5.01 -17.55
N GLU A 110 0.85 -3.81 -18.08
CA GLU A 110 2.16 -3.42 -18.59
C GLU A 110 3.24 -3.36 -17.49
N ALA A 111 2.89 -2.99 -16.26
CA ALA A 111 3.83 -3.02 -15.13
C ALA A 111 4.26 -4.45 -14.77
N VAL A 112 3.30 -5.39 -14.68
CA VAL A 112 3.57 -6.82 -14.42
C VAL A 112 4.34 -7.44 -15.57
N ARG A 113 3.96 -7.14 -16.81
CA ARG A 113 4.68 -7.58 -18.02
C ARG A 113 6.15 -7.17 -17.99
N LYS A 114 6.46 -5.88 -17.76
CA LYS A 114 7.84 -5.40 -17.66
C LYS A 114 8.60 -6.02 -16.50
N ALA A 115 7.94 -6.30 -15.37
CA ALA A 115 8.57 -6.96 -14.23
C ALA A 115 9.05 -8.38 -14.62
N ILE A 116 8.25 -9.11 -15.40
CA ILE A 116 8.61 -10.41 -15.97
C ILE A 116 9.74 -10.26 -17.00
N GLU A 117 9.58 -9.38 -18.00
CA GLU A 117 10.58 -9.12 -19.05
C GLU A 117 11.95 -8.65 -18.51
N GLN A 118 11.99 -8.02 -17.34
CA GLN A 118 13.21 -7.56 -16.66
C GLN A 118 13.68 -8.49 -15.52
N GLY A 119 13.08 -9.67 -15.34
CA GLY A 119 13.54 -10.68 -14.40
C GLY A 119 13.34 -10.35 -12.92
N PHE A 120 12.33 -9.56 -12.57
CA PHE A 120 11.97 -9.30 -11.16
C PHE A 120 11.35 -10.55 -10.53
N GLN A 121 12.03 -11.14 -9.55
CA GLN A 121 11.63 -12.41 -8.95
C GLN A 121 10.25 -12.33 -8.29
N GLY A 122 9.41 -13.33 -8.57
CA GLY A 122 8.03 -13.39 -8.07
C GLY A 122 7.02 -12.51 -8.84
N ALA A 123 7.40 -11.96 -10.01
CA ALA A 123 6.44 -11.32 -10.92
C ALA A 123 5.54 -12.34 -11.66
N GLU A 124 6.10 -13.50 -12.03
CA GLU A 124 5.42 -14.56 -12.80
C GLU A 124 4.42 -15.39 -12.00
N GLN A 125 4.62 -15.52 -10.68
CA GLN A 125 3.79 -16.42 -9.87
C GLN A 125 2.41 -15.78 -9.61
N PRO A 126 1.30 -16.40 -10.04
CA PRO A 126 -0.01 -16.04 -9.51
C PRO A 126 -0.05 -16.38 -8.01
N PRO A 127 -0.89 -15.69 -7.21
CA PRO A 127 -0.86 -15.80 -5.75
C PRO A 127 -1.06 -17.24 -5.29
N LYS A 128 0.03 -17.85 -4.80
CA LYS A 128 0.01 -19.18 -4.18
C LYS A 128 -0.81 -19.06 -2.90
N ALA A 129 -2.06 -19.49 -2.94
CA ALA A 129 -3.06 -19.18 -1.93
C ALA A 129 -2.78 -19.85 -0.57
N THR A 130 -1.90 -19.23 0.22
CA THR A 130 -1.66 -19.56 1.63
C THR A 130 -2.87 -19.12 2.45
N VAL A 131 -3.98 -19.85 2.30
CA VAL A 131 -5.16 -19.71 3.15
C VAL A 131 -4.76 -20.11 4.56
N VAL A 132 -4.37 -19.13 5.38
CA VAL A 132 -4.13 -19.32 6.80
C VAL A 132 -5.39 -19.98 7.38
N PRO A 133 -5.30 -21.19 7.96
CA PRO A 133 -6.48 -21.94 8.35
C PRO A 133 -7.15 -21.26 9.55
N ARG A 134 -8.12 -20.38 9.24
CA ARG A 134 -8.98 -19.65 10.17
C ARG A 134 -9.42 -20.59 11.30
N ALA A 135 -8.88 -20.35 12.50
CA ALA A 135 -9.05 -21.23 13.65
C ALA A 135 -10.54 -21.52 13.89
N LYS A 136 -10.91 -22.80 13.90
CA LYS A 136 -12.27 -23.22 14.25
C LYS A 136 -12.46 -23.01 15.75
N SER A 137 -13.19 -21.97 16.13
CA SER A 137 -13.64 -21.80 17.52
C SER A 137 -14.33 -23.09 18.01
N PRO A 138 -13.92 -23.66 19.14
CA PRO A 138 -14.42 -24.96 19.58
C PRO A 138 -15.91 -24.89 19.91
N ARG A 139 -16.73 -25.57 19.11
CA ARG A 139 -18.18 -25.66 19.32
C ARG A 139 -18.45 -26.53 20.55
N LYS A 140 -18.80 -25.92 21.69
CA LYS A 140 -19.19 -26.63 22.92
C LYS A 140 -20.39 -27.56 22.66
N ASN A 141 -20.12 -28.84 22.48
CA ASN A 141 -21.11 -29.92 22.58
C ASN A 141 -20.84 -30.70 23.87
N ALA A 142 -21.59 -30.39 24.93
CA ALA A 142 -21.60 -31.15 26.17
C ALA A 142 -23.02 -31.11 26.76
N SER A 143 -23.80 -32.16 26.51
CA SER A 143 -25.13 -32.35 27.08
C SER A 143 -25.09 -33.51 28.07
N PRO A 144 -25.54 -33.30 29.32
CA PRO A 144 -25.98 -34.39 30.19
C PRO A 144 -27.51 -34.39 30.34
N LYS A 145 -28.15 -35.52 30.02
CA LYS A 145 -29.26 -36.02 30.85
C LYS A 145 -28.61 -36.61 32.12
N THR A 146 -29.20 -36.60 33.32
CA THR A 146 -30.54 -36.10 33.73
C THR A 146 -30.39 -35.22 35.01
N THR A 147 -31.25 -35.09 36.03
CA THR A 147 -32.44 -35.83 36.51
C THR A 147 -33.33 -34.91 37.38
N THR A 148 -34.58 -35.34 37.62
CA THR A 148 -35.49 -35.01 38.74
C THR A 148 -35.19 -33.80 39.65
N GLY A 149 -36.08 -32.79 39.64
CA GLY A 149 -36.11 -31.71 40.65
C GLY A 149 -37.35 -30.81 40.48
N ALA A 150 -38.07 -30.50 41.56
CA ALA A 150 -39.45 -29.95 41.49
C ALA A 150 -39.60 -28.48 41.95
N LYS A 151 -40.78 -27.91 41.63
CA LYS A 151 -41.45 -26.74 42.24
C LYS A 151 -40.99 -25.29 41.90
N ASN A 152 -41.73 -24.70 40.95
CA ASN A 152 -42.65 -23.55 41.14
C ASN A 152 -42.11 -22.09 41.36
N ALA A 153 -42.96 -21.11 41.02
CA ALA A 153 -42.87 -19.64 41.25
C ALA A 153 -41.79 -18.85 40.44
N LYS A 154 -41.91 -17.54 40.12
CA LYS A 154 -43.07 -16.58 40.02
C LYS A 154 -42.60 -15.26 39.34
N ALA A 155 -43.52 -14.51 38.72
CA ALA A 155 -43.44 -13.08 38.31
C ALA A 155 -42.50 -12.61 37.17
N THR A 156 -43.12 -12.47 35.99
CA THR A 156 -43.34 -11.28 35.12
C THR A 156 -42.98 -9.84 35.63
N PRO A 157 -43.01 -8.75 34.81
CA PRO A 157 -41.78 -8.06 34.35
C PRO A 157 -41.77 -6.51 34.49
N GLY A 158 -40.74 -5.83 33.98
CA GLY A 158 -40.69 -4.37 33.77
C GLY A 158 -39.27 -3.85 33.45
N THR A 159 -39.04 -2.71 32.79
CA THR A 159 -39.98 -1.72 32.18
C THR A 159 -39.30 -1.02 30.99
N ARG A 160 -40.09 -0.52 30.02
CA ARG A 160 -39.63 0.22 28.82
C ARG A 160 -39.23 1.68 29.12
N SER A 161 -38.35 2.24 28.29
CA SER A 161 -38.49 3.51 27.55
C SER A 161 -37.35 3.59 26.48
N ALA A 162 -37.45 4.16 25.26
CA ALA A 162 -38.05 5.43 24.80
C ALA A 162 -37.32 6.67 25.40
N LYS A 163 -37.15 7.85 24.80
CA LYS A 163 -37.42 8.47 23.46
C LYS A 163 -36.41 9.67 23.36
N ALA A 164 -36.06 10.30 22.23
CA ALA A 164 -36.40 10.18 20.80
C ALA A 164 -35.27 10.85 19.94
N ALA A 165 -35.44 10.82 18.60
CA ALA A 165 -34.89 11.81 17.65
C ALA A 165 -36.08 12.63 17.06
N PRO A 166 -36.01 13.50 16.01
CA PRO A 166 -34.89 13.91 15.13
C PRO A 166 -34.91 15.42 14.69
N SER A 167 -34.12 15.75 13.63
CA SER A 167 -34.33 16.86 12.66
C SER A 167 -33.88 18.30 13.06
N ALA A 168 -33.69 19.28 12.16
CA ALA A 168 -33.93 19.36 10.70
C ALA A 168 -33.03 20.34 9.89
N LYS A 169 -32.83 20.02 8.61
CA LYS A 169 -32.75 20.85 7.37
C LYS A 169 -32.45 22.38 7.41
N ASN A 170 -31.47 22.82 6.59
CA ASN A 170 -31.66 23.64 5.35
C ASN A 170 -30.31 23.79 4.59
N ALA A 171 -30.17 23.73 3.25
CA ALA A 171 -30.67 24.60 2.14
C ALA A 171 -29.83 25.91 1.99
N LYS A 172 -29.44 26.44 0.81
CA LYS A 172 -29.60 26.10 -0.64
C LYS A 172 -28.70 27.05 -1.52
N ALA A 173 -28.47 26.71 -2.80
CA ALA A 173 -28.01 27.60 -3.91
C ALA A 173 -26.52 28.07 -3.90
N ALA A 174 -25.88 28.52 -5.00
CA ALA A 174 -26.29 28.56 -6.42
C ALA A 174 -25.06 28.55 -7.38
N ALA A 175 -25.30 28.45 -8.70
CA ALA A 175 -24.29 28.36 -9.77
C ALA A 175 -23.66 29.71 -10.20
N GLY A 176 -22.53 29.66 -10.94
CA GLY A 176 -21.90 30.84 -11.54
C GLY A 176 -20.79 30.52 -12.57
N THR A 177 -21.16 30.39 -13.85
CA THR A 177 -20.22 30.15 -14.97
C THR A 177 -19.94 31.43 -15.76
N ARG A 178 -18.67 31.73 -16.11
CA ARG A 178 -18.25 32.46 -17.33
C ARG A 178 -16.73 32.39 -17.59
N ASN A 179 -16.31 32.83 -18.78
CA ASN A 179 -15.01 32.51 -19.40
C ASN A 179 -14.53 33.65 -20.33
N ALA A 180 -13.25 34.05 -20.21
CA ALA A 180 -12.46 34.79 -21.21
C ALA A 180 -10.96 34.57 -20.88
N LYS A 181 -9.97 34.31 -21.77
CA LYS A 181 -9.74 34.47 -23.23
C LYS A 181 -8.93 35.71 -23.66
N ALA A 182 -7.60 35.61 -23.53
CA ALA A 182 -6.56 36.16 -24.44
C ALA A 182 -5.27 35.30 -24.22
N ALA A 183 -4.46 34.85 -25.19
CA ALA A 183 -3.96 35.39 -26.48
C ALA A 183 -2.79 36.39 -26.32
N ALA A 184 -1.66 36.31 -27.03
CA ALA A 184 -1.14 35.27 -27.94
C ALA A 184 0.37 35.48 -28.30
N GLY A 185 1.01 34.48 -28.94
CA GLY A 185 2.25 34.61 -29.75
C GLY A 185 3.58 34.53 -28.97
N ALA A 186 4.70 34.05 -29.54
CA ALA A 186 5.02 33.49 -30.88
C ALA A 186 6.04 32.33 -30.68
N LYS A 187 6.14 31.26 -31.51
CA LYS A 187 6.79 31.17 -32.84
C LYS A 187 8.16 31.90 -32.90
N THR A 188 9.24 31.34 -33.45
CA THR A 188 9.30 30.43 -34.62
C THR A 188 9.78 28.99 -34.37
N THR A 189 10.96 28.57 -34.86
CA THR A 189 11.15 27.20 -35.42
C THR A 189 12.60 26.66 -35.46
N THR A 190 12.74 25.37 -35.87
CA THR A 190 13.93 24.66 -36.43
C THR A 190 15.13 24.35 -35.49
N GLY A 191 15.86 23.22 -35.63
CA GLY A 191 15.59 22.02 -36.45
C GLY A 191 16.80 21.09 -36.70
N ALA A 192 16.55 19.77 -36.69
CA ALA A 192 17.30 18.67 -37.36
C ALA A 192 18.74 18.24 -36.96
N LYS A 193 18.89 16.91 -36.83
CA LYS A 193 20.02 16.03 -37.28
C LYS A 193 21.44 16.15 -36.69
N SER A 194 21.71 15.28 -35.71
CA SER A 194 22.71 14.17 -35.74
C SER A 194 24.08 14.33 -36.43
N ALA A 195 25.17 14.00 -35.71
CA ALA A 195 26.47 13.65 -36.30
C ALA A 195 27.23 12.52 -35.55
N LYS A 196 27.96 11.70 -36.31
CA LYS A 196 29.02 10.74 -35.92
C LYS A 196 30.34 11.50 -35.62
N ALA A 197 31.44 10.94 -35.09
CA ALA A 197 31.83 9.60 -34.62
C ALA A 197 32.96 9.73 -33.56
N LYS A 198 33.46 8.61 -33.00
CA LYS A 198 34.58 8.62 -32.02
C LYS A 198 35.67 7.58 -32.37
N ALA A 199 36.91 7.94 -32.06
CA ALA A 199 38.11 7.10 -31.90
C ALA A 199 38.59 6.19 -33.07
N LYS A 200 39.69 6.62 -33.69
CA LYS A 200 40.57 5.84 -34.59
C LYS A 200 41.70 5.23 -33.74
N LYS A 201 41.94 3.91 -33.78
CA LYS A 201 43.20 3.31 -33.25
C LYS A 201 43.60 1.99 -33.91
N LYS A 202 44.37 2.08 -35.01
CA LYS A 202 45.47 1.13 -35.26
C LYS A 202 46.65 1.54 -34.34
N GLY A 203 47.59 0.69 -33.93
CA GLY A 203 47.95 -0.63 -34.44
C GLY A 203 49.34 -0.56 -35.10
N SER A 204 50.40 -0.54 -34.29
CA SER A 204 51.80 -0.58 -34.70
C SER A 204 52.73 -0.78 -33.49
N ARG A 205 52.97 -2.05 -33.14
CA ARG A 205 54.19 -2.65 -32.58
C ARG A 205 53.91 -4.11 -32.25
#